data_AF-A0A6B3BCH9-F1
#
_entry.id   AF-A0A6B3BCH9-F1
#
_cell.length_a   1.000
_cell.length_b   1.000
_cell.length_c   1.000
_cell.angle_alpha   90.00
_cell.angle_beta   90.00
_cell.angle_gamma   90.00
#
_symmetry.space_group_name_H-M   'P 1'
#
loop_
_entity.id
_entity.type
_entity.pdbx_description
1 polymer ?
#
loop_
_entity_poly.entity_id
_entity_poly.type
_entity_poly.pdbx_seq_one_letter_code
_entity_poly.pdbx_strand_id
1 'polypeptide(L)'
;MGFARACSVALVGVEGVVVEVQADLEAGVAAFTLVGLPDKSLVESRDRVRAAVVNSGAEWPQKKLTVGLSPASVPKGGSGFDLAVACAVLGAAERIDPESIADVVMIGELGLDGRVRPVRGVLPAVLAAADAGYRRVVVPEQTAGEAALVPGVSVLGVRSLRQLLAVLCDEPVPDEQRSDEEGRPDPMLAGLMVPGAGLGSGLARGPAAGDGARPDLADVAGQERPRKAL
;
A
#
# COMPACT_ATOMS: atom_id res chain seq x y z
N MET A 1 -15.26 8.91 -21.79
CA MET A 1 -13.78 8.92 -21.90
C MET A 1 -13.30 8.36 -20.58
N GLY A 2 -12.60 7.22 -20.59
CA GLY A 2 -12.33 6.49 -19.36
C GLY A 2 -11.15 7.11 -18.64
N PHE A 3 -11.40 8.03 -17.70
CA PHE A 3 -10.37 8.66 -16.90
C PHE A 3 -10.71 8.50 -15.43
N ALA A 4 -9.73 8.13 -14.62
CA ALA A 4 -9.85 8.16 -13.17
C ALA A 4 -8.50 8.43 -12.53
N ARG A 5 -8.55 8.86 -11.28
CA ARG A 5 -7.37 9.07 -10.44
C ARG A 5 -7.56 8.46 -9.07
N ALA A 6 -6.47 7.98 -8.50
CA ALA A 6 -6.33 7.62 -7.11
C ALA A 6 -5.06 8.28 -6.56
N CYS A 7 -4.88 8.28 -5.24
CA CYS A 7 -3.66 8.81 -4.63
C CYS A 7 -2.84 7.68 -4.00
N SER A 8 -1.53 7.87 -3.92
CA SER A 8 -0.59 7.07 -3.14
C SER A 8 0.49 8.00 -2.56
N VAL A 9 1.53 7.46 -1.95
CA VAL A 9 2.63 8.24 -1.38
C VAL A 9 3.97 7.65 -1.77
N ALA A 10 4.84 8.47 -2.34
CA ALA A 10 6.26 8.15 -2.50
C ALA A 10 7.01 8.53 -1.23
N LEU A 11 7.88 7.64 -0.74
CA LEU A 11 8.77 7.94 0.38
C LEU A 11 10.18 8.23 -0.11
N VAL A 12 10.75 9.33 0.39
CA VAL A 12 12.17 9.67 0.24
C VAL A 12 12.77 9.71 1.65
N GLY A 13 13.32 8.57 2.08
CA GLY A 13 13.70 8.39 3.49
C GLY A 13 12.45 8.30 4.37
N VAL A 14 12.27 9.28 5.27
CA VAL A 14 11.09 9.39 6.14
C VAL A 14 10.08 10.44 5.67
N GLU A 15 10.43 11.22 4.65
CA GLU A 15 9.54 12.22 4.08
C GLU A 15 8.64 11.57 3.02
N GLY A 16 7.35 11.91 3.05
CA GLY A 16 6.38 11.45 2.08
C GLY A 16 5.94 12.56 1.13
N VAL A 17 5.78 12.21 -0.15
CA VAL A 17 5.16 13.07 -1.15
C VAL A 17 3.93 12.36 -1.69
N VAL A 18 2.77 13.01 -1.61
CA VAL A 18 1.55 12.48 -2.22
C VAL A 18 1.73 12.42 -3.73
N VAL A 19 1.40 11.27 -4.29
CA VAL A 19 1.46 10.99 -5.72
C VAL A 19 0.06 10.72 -6.23
N GLU A 20 -0.36 11.47 -7.24
CA GLU A 20 -1.58 11.16 -7.99
C GLU A 20 -1.27 10.10 -9.05
N VAL A 21 -2.03 9.02 -9.02
CA VAL A 21 -2.01 7.92 -9.98
C VAL A 21 -3.20 8.09 -10.90
N GLN A 22 -2.95 8.48 -12.13
CA GLN A 22 -3.96 8.74 -13.15
C GLN A 22 -4.00 7.57 -14.12
N ALA A 23 -5.20 7.15 -14.52
CA ALA A 23 -5.39 6.19 -15.60
C ALA A 23 -6.28 6.80 -16.67
N ASP A 24 -5.85 6.70 -17.93
CA ASP A 24 -6.60 7.13 -19.10
C ASP A 24 -6.75 5.96 -20.08
N LEU A 25 -7.99 5.68 -20.47
CA LEU A 25 -8.39 4.65 -21.41
C LEU A 25 -8.85 5.27 -22.73
N GLU A 26 -8.06 5.03 -23.77
CA GLU A 26 -8.31 5.47 -25.12
C GLU A 26 -8.79 4.32 -26.01
N ALA A 27 -9.54 4.64 -27.07
CA ALA A 27 -9.84 3.66 -28.12
C ALA A 27 -8.56 3.26 -28.85
N GLY A 28 -8.40 1.97 -29.17
CA GLY A 28 -7.24 1.46 -29.90
C GLY A 28 -6.87 0.05 -29.50
N VAL A 29 -5.73 -0.41 -30.03
CA VAL A 29 -5.16 -1.72 -29.69
C VAL A 29 -4.74 -1.73 -28.21
N ALA A 30 -5.01 -2.84 -27.53
CA ALA A 30 -4.61 -3.04 -26.14
C ALA A 30 -3.10 -2.82 -25.98
N ALA A 31 -2.74 -1.78 -25.23
CA ALA A 31 -1.37 -1.39 -24.94
C ALA A 31 -1.34 -0.75 -23.56
N PHE A 32 -0.22 -0.87 -22.85
CA PHE A 32 -0.02 -0.27 -21.53
C PHE A 32 1.22 0.62 -21.54
N THR A 33 1.06 1.86 -21.07
CA THR A 33 2.16 2.81 -20.91
C THR A 33 2.17 3.36 -19.50
N LEU A 34 3.33 3.34 -18.83
CA LEU A 34 3.52 3.95 -17.51
C LEU A 34 4.50 5.12 -17.61
N VAL A 35 4.10 6.30 -17.11
CA VAL A 35 4.89 7.53 -17.16
C VAL A 35 4.99 8.20 -15.77
N GLY A 36 5.96 9.10 -15.60
CA GLY A 36 6.13 9.86 -14.35
C GLY A 36 7.34 9.46 -13.49
N LEU A 37 8.42 9.00 -14.14
CA LEU A 37 9.65 8.48 -13.51
C LEU A 37 9.45 7.24 -12.62
N PRO A 38 8.84 6.15 -13.14
CA PRO A 38 8.81 4.88 -12.43
C PRO A 38 10.19 4.20 -12.44
N ASP A 39 10.50 3.48 -11.36
CA ASP A 39 11.60 2.52 -11.34
C ASP A 39 11.23 1.20 -12.05
N LYS A 40 12.16 0.24 -12.08
CA LYS A 40 11.91 -1.08 -12.68
C LYS A 40 10.79 -1.86 -11.99
N SER A 41 10.66 -1.76 -10.66
CA SER A 41 9.64 -2.47 -9.89
C SER A 41 8.23 -2.02 -10.29
N LEU A 42 8.06 -0.72 -10.53
CA LEU A 42 6.81 -0.14 -11.05
C LEU A 42 6.54 -0.50 -12.51
N VAL A 43 7.58 -0.61 -13.35
CA VAL A 43 7.39 -1.10 -14.72
C VAL A 43 6.89 -2.56 -14.72
N GLU A 44 7.44 -3.40 -13.84
CA GLU A 44 6.99 -4.78 -13.63
C GLU A 44 5.64 -4.87 -12.91
N SER A 45 5.23 -3.81 -12.20
CA SER A 45 3.92 -3.71 -11.53
C SER A 45 2.76 -3.93 -12.50
N ARG A 46 2.89 -3.57 -13.78
CA ARG A 46 1.85 -3.82 -14.79
C ARG A 46 1.33 -5.25 -14.76
N ASP A 47 2.22 -6.23 -14.86
CA ASP A 47 1.82 -7.63 -14.95
C ASP A 47 1.25 -8.13 -13.62
N ARG A 48 1.78 -7.58 -12.52
CA ARG A 48 1.32 -7.88 -11.16
C ARG A 48 -0.08 -7.35 -10.88
N VAL A 49 -0.31 -6.07 -11.16
CA VAL A 49 -1.62 -5.40 -11.07
C VAL A 49 -2.63 -6.06 -11.98
N ARG A 50 -2.25 -6.39 -13.23
CA ARG A 50 -3.14 -7.11 -14.15
C ARG A 50 -3.56 -8.47 -13.61
N ALA A 51 -2.62 -9.27 -13.12
CA ALA A 51 -2.91 -10.57 -12.53
C ALA A 51 -3.82 -10.44 -11.30
N ALA A 52 -3.52 -9.48 -10.41
CA ALA A 52 -4.31 -9.20 -9.21
C ALA A 52 -5.76 -8.81 -9.54
N VAL A 53 -5.97 -7.95 -10.54
CA VAL A 53 -7.30 -7.55 -11.02
C VAL A 53 -8.10 -8.76 -11.48
N VAL A 54 -7.52 -9.58 -12.36
CA VAL A 54 -8.18 -10.79 -12.91
C VAL A 54 -8.49 -11.80 -11.79
N ASN A 55 -7.55 -12.07 -10.90
CA ASN A 55 -7.72 -13.02 -9.81
C ASN A 55 -8.64 -12.51 -8.69
N SER A 56 -8.93 -11.20 -8.68
CA SER A 56 -9.96 -10.58 -7.83
C SER A 56 -11.37 -10.67 -8.44
N GLY A 57 -11.52 -11.23 -9.64
CA GLY A 57 -12.82 -11.37 -10.32
C GLY A 57 -13.24 -10.14 -11.12
N ALA A 58 -12.33 -9.19 -11.36
CA ALA A 58 -12.57 -8.03 -12.21
C ALA A 58 -11.93 -8.22 -13.59
N GLU A 59 -12.45 -7.53 -14.60
CA GLU A 59 -11.93 -7.59 -15.96
C GLU A 59 -10.82 -6.56 -16.19
N TRP A 60 -9.73 -6.98 -16.84
CA TRP A 60 -8.70 -6.06 -17.29
C TRP A 60 -9.11 -5.38 -18.62
N PRO A 61 -9.07 -4.05 -18.72
CA PRO A 61 -9.53 -3.34 -19.91
C PRO A 61 -8.72 -3.72 -21.16
N GLN A 62 -9.42 -4.04 -22.26
CA GLN A 62 -8.83 -4.36 -23.57
C GLN A 62 -8.73 -3.11 -24.47
N LYS A 63 -8.18 -2.02 -23.93
CA LYS A 63 -8.04 -0.71 -24.58
C LYS A 63 -6.60 -0.20 -24.43
N LYS A 64 -6.25 0.87 -25.14
CA LYS A 64 -4.99 1.57 -24.90
C LYS A 64 -5.08 2.25 -23.53
N LEU A 65 -4.23 1.83 -22.60
CA LEU A 65 -4.18 2.30 -21.22
C LEU A 65 -2.89 3.06 -20.96
N THR A 66 -3.02 4.31 -20.53
CA THR A 66 -1.90 5.13 -20.05
C THR A 66 -2.07 5.36 -18.55
N VAL A 67 -1.06 5.01 -17.77
CA VAL A 67 -0.98 5.30 -16.34
C VAL A 67 0.09 6.37 -16.11
N GLY A 68 -0.30 7.48 -15.50
CA GLY A 68 0.59 8.59 -15.16
C GLY A 68 0.77 8.73 -13.66
N LEU A 69 2.00 9.03 -13.22
CA LEU A 69 2.32 9.29 -11.83
C LEU A 69 2.81 10.74 -11.64
N SER A 70 2.04 11.55 -10.92
CA SER A 70 2.31 12.98 -10.68
C SER A 70 2.64 13.25 -9.21
N PRO A 71 3.61 14.12 -8.85
CA PRO A 71 4.37 15.02 -9.72
C PRO A 71 5.56 14.33 -10.39
N ALA A 72 5.79 14.56 -11.68
CA ALA A 72 6.86 13.91 -12.44
C ALA A 72 8.29 14.21 -11.94
N SER A 73 8.48 15.20 -11.07
CA SER A 73 9.78 15.57 -10.47
C SER A 73 10.25 14.63 -9.37
N VAL A 74 9.35 13.84 -8.78
CA VAL A 74 9.67 12.94 -7.66
C VAL A 74 9.87 11.52 -8.18
N PRO A 75 11.02 10.87 -7.94
CA PRO A 75 11.19 9.46 -8.27
C PRO A 75 10.13 8.61 -7.53
N LYS A 76 9.41 7.75 -8.26
CA LYS A 76 8.55 6.75 -7.63
C LYS A 76 9.20 5.39 -7.79
N GLY A 77 9.27 4.63 -6.71
CA GLY A 77 9.83 3.30 -6.74
C GLY A 77 9.18 2.37 -5.74
N GLY A 78 9.40 1.07 -5.96
CA GLY A 78 8.80 0.00 -5.20
C GLY A 78 7.34 -0.29 -5.56
N SER A 79 6.76 -1.24 -4.84
CA SER A 79 5.45 -1.85 -5.10
C SER A 79 4.28 -1.17 -4.39
N GLY A 80 4.52 -0.13 -3.57
CA GLY A 80 3.47 0.52 -2.75
C GLY A 80 2.36 1.23 -3.53
N PHE A 81 2.54 1.41 -4.84
CA PHE A 81 1.58 2.04 -5.73
C PHE A 81 0.60 1.05 -6.37
N ASP A 82 0.84 -0.26 -6.27
CA ASP A 82 0.08 -1.26 -7.01
C ASP A 82 -1.44 -1.13 -6.76
N LEU A 83 -1.83 -0.95 -5.50
CA LEU A 83 -3.23 -0.80 -5.11
C LEU A 83 -3.87 0.45 -5.75
N ALA A 84 -3.16 1.59 -5.73
CA ALA A 84 -3.61 2.83 -6.34
C ALA A 84 -3.70 2.71 -7.87
N VAL A 85 -2.73 2.06 -8.52
CA VAL A 85 -2.74 1.78 -9.96
C VAL A 85 -3.94 0.91 -10.33
N ALA A 86 -4.19 -0.17 -9.59
CA ALA A 86 -5.35 -1.05 -9.83
C ALA A 86 -6.66 -0.27 -9.74
N CYS A 87 -6.83 0.55 -8.70
CA CYS A 87 -8.07 1.32 -8.50
C CYS A 87 -8.25 2.41 -9.54
N ALA A 88 -7.19 3.13 -9.93
CA ALA A 88 -7.26 4.11 -11.01
C ALA A 88 -7.64 3.44 -12.34
N VAL A 89 -7.05 2.29 -12.67
CA VAL A 89 -7.38 1.53 -13.89
C VAL A 89 -8.85 1.07 -13.88
N LEU A 90 -9.32 0.54 -12.75
CA LEU A 90 -10.69 0.07 -12.60
C LEU A 90 -11.71 1.22 -12.56
N GLY A 91 -11.33 2.38 -12.03
CA GLY A 91 -12.13 3.60 -12.13
C GLY A 91 -12.25 4.09 -13.57
N ALA A 92 -11.13 4.12 -14.31
CA ALA A 92 -11.13 4.51 -15.73
C ALA A 92 -11.95 3.52 -16.59
N ALA A 93 -11.99 2.25 -16.18
CA ALA A 93 -12.82 1.20 -16.77
C ALA A 93 -14.28 1.20 -16.30
N GLU A 94 -14.70 2.19 -15.50
CA GLU A 94 -16.06 2.34 -14.96
C GLU A 94 -16.53 1.17 -14.08
N ARG A 95 -15.60 0.34 -13.57
CA ARG A 95 -15.88 -0.72 -12.60
C ARG A 95 -16.04 -0.17 -11.18
N ILE A 96 -15.30 0.90 -10.88
CA ILE A 96 -15.37 1.66 -9.63
C ILE A 96 -15.83 3.07 -10.02
N ASP A 97 -16.67 3.70 -9.20
CA ASP A 97 -16.97 5.12 -9.36
C ASP A 97 -15.69 5.96 -9.15
N PRO A 98 -15.20 6.70 -10.17
CA PRO A 98 -13.99 7.52 -10.03
C PRO A 98 -14.04 8.54 -8.90
N GLU A 99 -15.22 9.07 -8.56
CA GLU A 99 -15.37 10.04 -7.47
C GLU A 99 -15.11 9.42 -6.09
N SER A 100 -15.43 8.13 -5.93
CA SER A 100 -15.26 7.41 -4.67
C SER A 100 -13.78 7.24 -4.27
N ILE A 101 -12.87 7.27 -5.25
CA ILE A 101 -11.44 7.01 -5.07
C ILE A 101 -10.54 8.24 -5.24
N ALA A 102 -11.09 9.36 -5.76
CA ALA A 102 -10.32 10.54 -6.11
C ALA A 102 -9.56 11.18 -4.93
N ASP A 103 -10.16 11.15 -3.73
CA ASP A 103 -9.60 11.72 -2.50
C ASP A 103 -9.25 10.64 -1.46
N VAL A 104 -8.80 9.48 -1.94
CA VAL A 104 -8.40 8.35 -1.10
C VAL A 104 -6.94 8.00 -1.40
N VAL A 105 -6.10 7.98 -0.36
CA VAL A 105 -4.71 7.55 -0.48
C VAL A 105 -4.64 6.04 -0.26
N MET A 106 -4.15 5.32 -1.25
CA MET A 106 -4.05 3.88 -1.26
C MET A 106 -2.59 3.46 -1.25
N ILE A 107 -2.21 2.70 -0.24
CA ILE A 107 -0.84 2.25 -0.01
C ILE A 107 -0.86 0.74 0.13
N GLY A 108 -0.17 0.03 -0.76
CA GLY A 108 -0.09 -1.42 -0.66
C GLY A 108 0.43 -2.06 -1.95
N GLU A 109 1.14 -3.17 -1.78
CA GLU A 109 1.56 -4.04 -2.87
C GLU A 109 0.45 -5.04 -3.20
N LEU A 110 0.30 -5.41 -4.47
CA LEU A 110 -0.60 -6.47 -4.87
C LEU A 110 0.15 -7.77 -5.14
N GLY A 111 -0.25 -8.85 -4.49
CA GLY A 111 0.12 -10.20 -4.91
C GLY A 111 -0.56 -10.56 -6.23
N LEU A 112 0.05 -11.47 -7.00
CA LEU A 112 -0.56 -11.97 -8.24
C LEU A 112 -1.94 -12.60 -8.01
N ASP A 113 -2.19 -13.12 -6.80
CA ASP A 113 -3.46 -13.70 -6.36
C ASP A 113 -4.50 -12.66 -5.91
N GLY A 114 -4.17 -11.37 -5.95
CA GLY A 114 -5.04 -10.28 -5.53
C GLY A 114 -4.93 -9.91 -4.05
N ARG A 115 -4.08 -10.56 -3.25
CA ARG A 115 -3.84 -10.16 -1.85
C ARG A 115 -3.17 -8.79 -1.78
N VAL A 116 -3.53 -7.99 -0.79
CA VAL A 116 -2.86 -6.72 -0.48
C VAL A 116 -1.80 -6.99 0.57
N ARG A 117 -0.55 -6.67 0.24
CA ARG A 117 0.64 -6.95 1.06
C ARG A 117 1.18 -5.66 1.68
N PRO A 118 1.71 -5.73 2.92
CA PRO A 118 2.31 -4.58 3.58
C PRO A 118 3.54 -4.08 2.83
N VAL A 119 3.71 -2.76 2.85
CA VAL A 119 4.91 -2.09 2.34
C VAL A 119 5.59 -1.35 3.49
N ARG A 120 6.88 -1.02 3.31
CA ARG A 120 7.63 -0.29 4.33
C ARG A 120 7.17 1.16 4.41
N GLY A 121 7.14 1.69 5.63
CA GLY A 121 6.88 3.11 5.87
C GLY A 121 5.41 3.52 5.78
N VAL A 122 4.48 2.66 6.19
CA VAL A 122 3.04 3.01 6.21
C VAL A 122 2.79 4.20 7.13
N LEU A 123 3.37 4.24 8.34
CA LEU A 123 3.21 5.40 9.24
C LEU A 123 3.65 6.74 8.62
N PRO A 124 4.90 6.92 8.15
CA PRO A 124 5.31 8.19 7.54
C PRO A 124 4.52 8.52 6.27
N ALA A 125 4.09 7.51 5.50
CA ALA A 125 3.26 7.74 4.33
C ALA A 125 1.87 8.28 4.69
N VAL A 126 1.21 7.68 5.69
CA VAL A 126 -0.10 8.14 6.17
C VAL A 126 -0.01 9.51 6.84
N LEU A 127 1.10 9.80 7.55
CA LEU A 127 1.36 11.11 8.11
C LEU A 127 1.48 12.18 7.01
N ALA A 128 2.26 11.91 5.96
CA ALA A 128 2.39 12.82 4.82
C ALA A 128 1.06 13.04 4.08
N ALA A 129 0.23 12.00 3.96
CA ALA A 129 -1.12 12.12 3.43
C ALA A 129 -1.99 13.05 4.30
N ALA A 130 -1.94 12.89 5.62
CA ALA A 130 -2.67 13.74 6.56
C ALA A 130 -2.23 15.20 6.49
N ASP A 131 -0.92 15.46 6.43
CA ASP A 131 -0.33 16.79 6.31
C ASP A 131 -0.72 17.47 4.99
N ALA A 132 -0.88 16.68 3.92
CA ALA A 132 -1.41 17.13 2.63
C ALA A 132 -2.94 17.32 2.61
N GLY A 133 -3.63 17.04 3.71
CA GLY A 133 -5.07 17.27 3.89
C GLY A 133 -5.95 16.06 3.58
N TYR A 134 -5.38 14.90 3.24
CA TYR A 134 -6.16 13.68 3.00
C TYR A 134 -6.65 13.07 4.31
N ARG A 135 -7.91 12.64 4.32
CA ARG A 135 -8.59 12.12 5.53
C ARG A 135 -8.96 10.66 5.44
N ARG A 136 -8.79 10.03 4.28
CA ARG A 136 -9.15 8.64 4.03
C ARG A 136 -7.95 7.92 3.44
N VAL A 137 -7.55 6.83 4.08
CA VAL A 137 -6.47 5.98 3.60
C VAL A 137 -6.91 4.52 3.54
N VAL A 138 -6.45 3.82 2.52
CA VAL A 138 -6.57 2.37 2.38
C VAL A 138 -5.17 1.78 2.51
N VAL A 139 -5.03 0.82 3.43
CA VAL A 139 -3.77 0.13 3.70
C VAL A 139 -4.02 -1.37 3.84
N PRO A 140 -3.00 -2.22 3.69
CA PRO A 140 -3.08 -3.62 4.09
C PRO A 140 -3.58 -3.74 5.54
N GLU A 141 -4.47 -4.70 5.79
CA GLU A 141 -5.07 -4.93 7.12
C GLU A 141 -4.00 -5.08 8.21
N GLN A 142 -2.87 -5.71 7.88
CA GLN A 142 -1.74 -5.95 8.78
C GLN A 142 -1.10 -4.64 9.29
N THR A 143 -1.16 -3.56 8.51
CA THR A 143 -0.59 -2.24 8.87
C THR A 143 -1.66 -1.23 9.26
N ALA A 144 -2.93 -1.64 9.36
CA ALA A 144 -4.02 -0.74 9.73
C ALA A 144 -3.86 -0.16 11.14
N GLY A 145 -3.35 -0.97 12.08
CA GLY A 145 -3.06 -0.50 13.45
C GLY A 145 -1.96 0.57 13.50
N GLU A 146 -0.92 0.43 12.68
CA GLU A 146 0.15 1.44 12.53
C GLU A 146 -0.38 2.72 11.89
N ALA A 147 -1.14 2.60 10.80
CA ALA A 147 -1.75 3.74 10.12
C ALA A 147 -2.71 4.53 11.04
N ALA A 148 -3.44 3.82 11.91
CA ALA A 148 -4.40 4.43 12.84
C ALA A 148 -3.75 5.28 13.95
N LEU A 149 -2.41 5.25 14.08
CA LEU A 149 -1.68 6.14 14.98
C LEU A 149 -1.71 7.60 14.51
N VAL A 150 -1.99 7.86 13.23
CA VAL A 150 -2.06 9.21 12.67
C VAL A 150 -3.42 9.85 12.98
N PRO A 151 -3.47 10.93 13.79
CA PRO A 151 -4.75 11.53 14.18
C PRO A 151 -5.49 12.15 12.99
N GLY A 152 -6.83 12.04 13.02
CA GLY A 152 -7.68 12.70 12.02
C GLY A 152 -7.66 12.06 10.63
N VAL A 153 -7.21 10.80 10.54
CA VAL A 153 -7.29 9.96 9.34
C VAL A 153 -8.20 8.76 9.61
N SER A 154 -9.14 8.50 8.69
CA SER A 154 -9.93 7.28 8.66
C SER A 154 -9.17 6.21 7.87
N VAL A 155 -8.85 5.10 8.53
CA VAL A 155 -8.07 4.00 7.96
C VAL A 155 -9.00 2.84 7.59
N LEU A 156 -8.96 2.42 6.33
CA LEU A 156 -9.56 1.17 5.86
C LEU A 156 -8.46 0.13 5.63
N GLY A 157 -8.43 -0.89 6.49
CA GLY A 157 -7.56 -2.06 6.33
C GLY A 157 -8.18 -3.09 5.39
N VAL A 158 -7.46 -3.53 4.35
CA VAL A 158 -7.92 -4.54 3.39
C VAL A 158 -6.95 -5.71 3.25
N ARG A 159 -7.48 -6.90 3.02
CA ARG A 159 -6.74 -8.16 2.83
C ARG A 159 -6.48 -8.45 1.35
N SER A 160 -7.39 -8.02 0.49
CA SER A 160 -7.34 -8.27 -0.94
C SER A 160 -7.95 -7.12 -1.75
N LEU A 161 -7.58 -7.05 -3.02
CA LEU A 161 -8.21 -6.15 -3.97
C LEU A 161 -9.69 -6.51 -4.14
N ARG A 162 -10.06 -7.80 -4.13
CA ARG A 162 -11.46 -8.25 -4.16
C ARG A 162 -12.28 -7.65 -3.01
N GLN A 163 -11.75 -7.67 -1.78
CA GLN A 163 -12.40 -7.08 -0.62
C GLN A 163 -12.57 -5.57 -0.80
N LEU A 164 -11.53 -4.87 -1.28
CA LEU A 164 -11.61 -3.43 -1.54
C LEU A 164 -12.67 -3.11 -2.60
N LEU A 165 -12.73 -3.88 -3.69
CA LEU A 165 -13.75 -3.70 -4.73
C LEU A 165 -15.15 -3.90 -4.17
N ALA A 166 -15.36 -4.92 -3.34
CA ALA A 166 -16.65 -5.15 -2.72
C ALA A 166 -17.09 -3.96 -1.86
N VAL A 167 -16.18 -3.38 -1.08
CA VAL A 167 -16.45 -2.18 -0.27
C VAL A 167 -16.74 -0.95 -1.15
N LEU A 168 -15.93 -0.70 -2.18
CA LEU A 168 -16.07 0.48 -3.04
C LEU A 168 -17.32 0.42 -3.93
N CYS A 169 -17.81 -0.78 -4.25
CA CYS A 169 -18.92 -1.00 -5.15
C CYS A 169 -20.22 -1.41 -4.43
N ASP A 170 -20.24 -1.34 -3.10
CA ASP A 170 -21.38 -1.74 -2.24
C ASP A 170 -21.86 -3.18 -2.50
N GLU A 171 -20.90 -4.09 -2.69
CA GLU A 171 -21.14 -5.52 -2.89
C GLU A 171 -20.88 -6.31 -1.59
N PRO A 172 -21.41 -7.54 -1.47
CA PRO A 172 -21.14 -8.39 -0.31
C PRO A 172 -19.63 -8.62 -0.12
N VAL A 173 -19.11 -8.16 1.01
CA VAL A 173 -17.69 -8.32 1.35
C VAL A 173 -17.37 -9.81 1.53
N PRO A 174 -16.39 -10.37 0.81
CA PRO A 174 -16.06 -11.78 0.92
C PRO A 174 -15.52 -12.11 2.32
N ASP A 175 -15.93 -13.27 2.84
CA ASP A 175 -15.36 -13.82 4.07
C ASP A 175 -13.99 -14.46 3.75
N GLU A 176 -12.96 -13.64 3.77
CA GLU A 176 -11.58 -14.08 3.59
C GLU A 176 -10.97 -14.42 4.96
N GLN A 177 -10.33 -15.57 5.10
CA GLN A 177 -9.63 -15.90 6.34
C GLN A 177 -8.59 -14.82 6.64
N ARG A 178 -8.55 -14.34 7.89
CA ARG A 178 -7.41 -13.57 8.36
C ARG A 178 -6.18 -14.44 8.15
N SER A 179 -5.17 -13.88 7.51
CA SER A 179 -3.87 -14.52 7.47
C SER A 179 -3.32 -14.51 8.90
N ASP A 180 -3.58 -15.58 9.66
CA ASP A 180 -3.04 -15.86 10.99
C ASP A 180 -1.51 -16.08 10.96
N GLU A 181 -0.78 -15.51 9.99
CA GLU A 181 0.68 -15.39 10.03
C GLU A 181 1.12 -14.32 11.04
N GLU A 182 0.39 -14.21 12.16
CA GLU A 182 0.81 -13.48 13.34
C GLU A 182 2.06 -14.18 13.91
N GLY A 183 3.24 -13.73 13.45
CA GLY A 183 4.53 -14.16 13.97
C GLY A 183 5.49 -14.81 12.98
N ARG A 184 5.11 -15.03 11.71
CA ARG A 184 6.08 -15.39 10.67
C ARG A 184 6.51 -14.11 9.95
N PRO A 185 7.77 -13.65 10.05
CA PRO A 185 8.23 -12.53 9.24
C PRO A 185 7.97 -12.87 7.76
N ASP A 186 7.49 -11.89 6.98
CA ASP A 186 7.27 -12.08 5.54
C ASP A 186 8.52 -12.78 4.98
N PRO A 187 8.42 -13.97 4.36
CA PRO A 187 9.59 -14.70 3.88
C PRO A 187 10.45 -13.87 2.90
N MET A 188 9.89 -12.84 2.26
CA MET A 188 10.65 -11.88 1.44
C MET A 188 11.43 -10.84 2.27
N LEU A 189 11.01 -10.56 3.50
CA LEU A 189 11.74 -9.75 4.48
C LEU A 189 12.59 -10.59 5.45
N ALA A 190 12.30 -11.90 5.56
CA ALA A 190 12.99 -12.84 6.41
C ALA A 190 14.44 -13.03 5.92
N GLY A 191 15.37 -12.31 6.53
CA GLY A 191 16.80 -12.36 6.21
C GLY A 191 17.39 -11.06 5.68
N LEU A 192 16.58 -10.02 5.42
CA LEU A 192 17.10 -8.70 5.04
C LEU A 192 17.53 -7.94 6.30
N MET A 193 18.79 -8.08 6.72
CA MET A 193 19.36 -7.22 7.77
C MET A 193 19.51 -5.80 7.22
N VAL A 194 18.70 -4.87 7.72
CA VAL A 194 18.92 -3.44 7.51
C VAL A 194 19.89 -2.97 8.60
N PRO A 195 21.07 -2.43 8.26
CA PRO A 195 21.97 -1.87 9.26
C PRO A 195 21.24 -0.79 10.06
N GLY A 196 21.12 -0.97 11.37
CA GLY A 196 20.43 -0.02 12.27
C GLY A 196 18.98 -0.37 12.63
N ALA A 197 18.37 -1.40 12.03
CA ALA A 197 17.14 -2.00 12.55
C ALA A 197 17.53 -3.20 13.44
N GLY A 198 17.22 -3.11 14.74
CA GLY A 198 17.55 -4.16 15.71
C GLY A 198 17.02 -5.53 15.30
N LEU A 199 17.73 -6.58 15.77
CA LEU A 199 17.29 -7.96 15.65
C LEU A 199 15.84 -8.10 16.11
N GLY A 200 15.04 -8.77 15.28
CA GLY A 200 13.60 -8.81 15.37
C GLY A 200 13.04 -9.06 16.76
N SER A 201 12.09 -8.23 17.16
CA SER A 201 11.04 -8.64 18.09
C SER A 201 10.01 -9.46 17.32
N GLY A 202 10.40 -10.67 16.94
CA GLY A 202 9.42 -11.75 16.90
C GLY A 202 8.89 -11.89 18.32
N LEU A 203 7.57 -11.77 18.49
CA LEU A 203 6.90 -12.13 19.73
C LEU A 203 7.09 -13.64 19.96
N ALA A 204 8.21 -14.02 20.57
CA ALA A 204 8.32 -15.29 21.24
C ALA A 204 7.38 -15.23 22.45
N ARG A 205 6.22 -15.89 22.35
CA ARG A 205 5.44 -16.27 23.53
C ARG A 205 6.33 -17.14 24.42
N GLY A 206 6.79 -16.58 25.52
CA GLY A 206 7.19 -17.39 26.69
C GLY A 206 6.00 -18.21 27.19
N PRO A 207 6.24 -19.33 27.89
CA PRO A 207 5.17 -20.18 28.37
C PRO A 207 4.30 -19.40 29.36
N ALA A 208 2.98 -19.64 29.29
CA ALA A 208 1.99 -18.96 30.12
C ALA A 208 2.29 -19.11 31.62
N ALA A 209 2.48 -17.98 32.32
CA ALA A 209 1.99 -17.71 33.68
C ALA A 209 2.49 -16.33 34.19
N GLY A 210 1.55 -15.49 34.65
CA GLY A 210 1.79 -14.53 35.74
C GLY A 210 2.10 -13.06 35.38
N ASP A 211 1.09 -12.22 35.62
CA ASP A 211 1.15 -10.84 36.12
C ASP A 211 1.79 -9.69 35.29
N GLY A 212 0.92 -8.82 34.74
CA GLY A 212 0.87 -7.42 35.16
C GLY A 212 1.90 -6.37 34.71
N ALA A 213 2.98 -6.67 33.99
CA ALA A 213 3.98 -5.65 33.63
C ALA A 213 3.87 -5.16 32.17
N ARG A 214 3.38 -3.92 31.98
CA ARG A 214 3.51 -3.19 30.71
C ARG A 214 5.00 -2.89 30.45
N PRO A 215 5.53 -3.05 29.22
CA PRO A 215 6.90 -2.70 28.91
C PRO A 215 7.18 -1.21 29.17
N ASP A 216 8.21 -0.91 29.96
CA ASP A 216 8.67 0.45 30.28
C ASP A 216 9.66 0.94 29.21
N LEU A 217 9.35 2.08 28.61
CA LEU A 217 10.12 2.69 27.51
C LEU A 217 11.04 3.84 28.00
N ALA A 218 11.28 3.93 29.32
CA ALA A 218 12.12 4.97 29.92
C ALA A 218 13.56 5.04 29.35
N ASP A 219 14.07 3.97 28.73
CA ASP A 219 15.44 3.90 28.22
C ASP A 219 15.62 4.40 26.76
N VAL A 220 14.55 4.85 26.08
CA VAL A 220 14.61 5.20 24.65
C VAL A 220 14.89 6.70 24.39
N ALA A 221 14.93 7.54 25.43
CA ALA A 221 15.23 8.95 25.28
C ALA A 221 16.75 9.25 25.44
N GLY A 222 17.44 9.64 24.36
CA GLY A 222 18.62 10.51 24.45
C GLY A 222 20.01 9.92 24.19
N GLN A 223 20.21 9.01 23.22
CA GLN A 223 21.58 8.63 22.83
C GLN A 223 22.13 9.52 21.71
N GLU A 224 23.00 10.47 22.06
CA GLU A 224 23.64 11.41 21.12
C GLU A 224 24.87 10.85 20.38
N ARG A 225 25.26 9.57 20.55
CA ARG A 225 26.43 9.01 19.83
C ARG A 225 26.26 7.54 19.43
N PRO A 226 26.65 7.15 18.20
CA PRO A 226 26.59 5.76 17.74
C PRO A 226 27.72 4.93 18.37
N ARG A 227 27.40 3.74 18.90
CA ARG A 227 28.40 2.75 19.31
C ARG A 227 28.76 1.85 18.12
N LYS A 228 30.07 1.66 17.90
CA LYS A 228 30.60 0.67 16.94
C LYS A 228 30.22 -0.74 17.42
N ALA A 229 29.62 -1.53 16.54
CA ALA A 229 29.48 -2.97 16.71
C ALA A 229 30.83 -3.65 16.41
N LEU A 230 31.25 -4.56 17.30
CA LEU A 230 32.27 -5.58 17.02
C LEU A 230 31.57 -6.81 16.43
#